data_AF-A0A7S0RKC9-F1
#
_entry.id   AF-A0A7S0RKC9-F1
#
_cell.length_a   1.000
_cell.length_b   1.000
_cell.length_c   1.000
_cell.angle_alpha   90.00
_cell.angle_beta   90.00
_cell.angle_gamma   90.00
#
_symmetry.space_group_name_H-M   'P 1'
#
loop_
_entity.id
_entity.type
_entity.pdbx_description
1 polymer ?
#
loop_
_entity_poly.entity_id
_entity_poly.type
_entity_poly.pdbx_seq_one_letter_code
_entity_poly.pdbx_strand_id
1 'polypeptide(L)'
;GLDDDDDDDENEMNDFIVDEEDELDEQGNVIRRKEKKKRQSNVQGISGYALSEAQEIFGDTTDLLEMYQERKKQREQVEAEGTENTEGLNEDERALLLAQKNLEPAVIAANFYTQSDERIRKEDRPEREQLLSARIGELSEVAYDMEAEWIYRRVFQPPAEPRVRDEADRQWKEDSDPTGNRPSFLRFLLEHGRREEGERAYRRWKEDCRVARAEGAEEPQEPVPETPEEDATAVKKAIERCLRYIHLEHLEVPFIAMYRKEYVMPLLRARPEEWMEEREEGKLPPPGKIRRWDLLWAVQDWHNRYVLLERRRLALQRIFEKAGVEMEGAQAEEVERCLAALHTADTQEACEDAEAKFKLHFPDDLRNLRGESEGLKRLVRQSHYAHYKAQGVDALAKQLGLSAYELGENLNSVYKKYEPQDPDQDPEELAAAHV
;
A
#
# COMPACT_ATOMS: atom_id res chain seq x y z
N GLY A 1 15.69 33.33 -51.19
CA GLY A 1 17.11 33.04 -51.01
C GLY A 1 17.16 32.11 -49.84
N LEU A 2 17.36 30.83 -50.12
CA LEU A 2 17.70 29.80 -49.16
C LEU A 2 19.21 29.74 -49.18
N ASP A 3 19.86 29.99 -48.05
CA ASP A 3 21.26 29.62 -47.85
C ASP A 3 21.25 28.50 -46.81
N ASP A 4 21.50 27.29 -47.33
CA ASP A 4 21.91 26.10 -46.62
C ASP A 4 23.39 26.27 -46.26
N ASP A 5 23.72 26.27 -44.96
CA ASP A 5 25.08 26.05 -44.46
C ASP A 5 25.05 24.76 -43.66
N ASP A 6 25.42 23.64 -44.29
CA ASP A 6 25.87 22.42 -43.64
C ASP A 6 26.79 21.67 -44.61
N ASP A 7 27.77 20.95 -44.07
CA ASP A 7 28.76 20.06 -44.70
C ASP A 7 30.13 20.66 -45.04
N ASP A 8 31.02 20.77 -44.04
CA ASP A 8 32.45 20.49 -44.25
C ASP A 8 33.18 20.19 -42.93
N ASP A 9 32.98 19.00 -42.33
CA ASP A 9 33.77 18.56 -41.15
C ASP A 9 34.01 17.02 -41.08
N GLU A 10 33.91 16.28 -42.19
CA GLU A 10 34.21 14.82 -42.19
C GLU A 10 35.64 14.46 -42.65
N ASN A 11 36.48 15.45 -43.01
CA ASN A 11 37.82 15.17 -43.55
C ASN A 11 38.98 15.29 -42.53
N GLU A 12 38.75 15.70 -41.29
CA GLU A 12 39.83 15.89 -40.31
C GLU A 12 40.26 14.57 -39.60
N MET A 13 39.43 13.52 -39.63
CA MET A 13 39.75 12.24 -38.97
C MET A 13 40.49 11.21 -39.85
N ASN A 14 40.75 11.49 -41.13
CA ASN A 14 41.42 10.55 -42.04
C ASN A 14 42.96 10.69 -42.08
N ASP A 15 43.56 11.61 -41.33
CA ASP A 15 45.02 11.83 -41.31
C ASP A 15 45.74 11.02 -40.19
N PHE A 16 45.02 10.13 -39.49
CA PHE A 16 45.55 9.37 -38.35
C PHE A 16 46.02 7.94 -38.68
N ILE A 17 45.70 7.40 -39.85
CA ILE A 17 46.15 6.04 -40.24
C ILE A 17 47.46 6.17 -41.03
N VAL A 18 48.58 5.85 -40.38
CA VAL A 18 49.88 5.68 -41.02
C VAL A 18 49.94 4.26 -41.59
N ASP A 19 49.71 4.09 -42.89
CA ASP A 19 49.97 2.81 -43.56
C ASP A 19 51.49 2.61 -43.65
N GLU A 20 52.00 1.55 -43.02
CA GLU A 20 53.44 1.24 -42.88
C GLU A 20 54.13 0.79 -44.19
N GLU A 21 53.54 1.03 -45.37
CA GLU A 21 54.05 0.49 -46.64
C GLU A 21 53.95 1.49 -47.80
N ASP A 22 54.50 2.69 -47.60
CA ASP A 22 54.76 3.62 -48.70
C ASP A 22 56.08 3.26 -49.41
N GLU A 23 55.98 2.77 -50.65
CA GLU A 23 57.15 2.57 -51.52
C GLU A 23 57.79 3.92 -51.91
N LEU A 24 59.06 4.10 -51.53
CA LEU A 24 59.88 5.27 -51.87
C LEU A 24 60.57 5.09 -53.23
N ASP A 25 60.69 6.16 -54.01
CA ASP A 25 61.54 6.16 -55.20
C ASP A 25 63.04 6.18 -54.86
N GLU A 26 63.92 5.96 -55.84
CA GLU A 26 65.39 5.99 -55.66
C GLU A 26 65.95 7.35 -55.20
N GLN A 27 65.12 8.38 -55.05
CA GLN A 27 65.48 9.68 -54.49
C GLN A 27 64.80 9.97 -53.14
N GLY A 28 64.10 9.00 -52.56
CA GLY A 28 63.55 9.06 -51.20
C GLY A 28 62.24 9.85 -51.07
N ASN A 29 61.48 10.03 -52.15
CA ASN A 29 60.16 10.67 -52.10
C ASN A 29 59.01 9.65 -52.10
N VAL A 30 57.91 9.99 -51.43
CA VAL A 30 56.73 9.15 -51.24
C VAL A 30 55.87 9.11 -52.51
N ILE A 31 55.64 7.93 -53.08
CA ILE A 31 54.82 7.76 -54.29
C ILE A 31 53.33 7.61 -53.91
N ARG A 32 52.57 8.71 -53.90
CA ARG A 32 51.11 8.63 -53.69
C ARG A 32 50.40 7.98 -54.88
N ARG A 33 49.71 6.86 -54.65
CA ARG A 33 48.83 6.21 -55.63
C ARG A 33 47.63 7.13 -55.93
N LYS A 34 47.43 7.49 -57.20
CA LYS A 34 46.26 8.28 -57.61
C LYS A 34 44.97 7.48 -57.39
N GLU A 35 44.06 8.00 -56.56
CA GLU A 35 42.72 7.45 -56.41
C GLU A 35 41.98 7.42 -57.75
N LYS A 36 41.40 6.28 -58.08
CA LYS A 36 40.57 6.12 -59.28
C LYS A 36 39.22 6.79 -59.03
N LYS A 37 38.79 7.66 -59.97
CA LYS A 37 37.48 8.32 -59.93
C LYS A 37 36.35 7.31 -59.73
N LYS A 38 35.58 7.46 -58.65
CA LYS A 38 34.34 6.72 -58.40
C LYS A 38 33.37 6.96 -59.56
N ARG A 39 32.95 5.89 -60.25
CA ARG A 39 31.81 5.96 -61.19
C ARG A 39 30.55 5.96 -60.33
N GLN A 40 29.68 6.95 -60.52
CA GLN A 40 28.41 7.02 -59.80
C GLN A 40 27.56 5.79 -60.16
N SER A 41 27.14 5.06 -59.13
CA SER A 41 26.13 4.01 -59.22
C SER A 41 24.76 4.68 -59.06
N ASN A 42 23.75 4.17 -59.77
CA ASN A 42 22.36 4.64 -59.63
C ASN A 42 21.63 3.99 -58.43
N VAL A 43 22.34 3.23 -57.57
CA VAL A 43 21.75 2.57 -56.39
C VAL A 43 22.22 3.29 -55.13
N GLN A 44 21.29 3.99 -54.49
CA GLN A 44 21.55 4.80 -53.30
C GLN A 44 21.99 3.91 -52.11
N GLY A 45 23.19 4.14 -51.61
CA GLY A 45 23.77 3.42 -50.46
C GLY A 45 24.77 2.31 -50.79
N ILE A 46 25.06 2.04 -52.07
CA ILE A 46 26.11 1.07 -52.48
C ILE A 46 27.09 1.76 -53.43
N SER A 47 28.38 1.67 -53.12
CA SER A 47 29.42 2.26 -53.97
C SER A 47 29.41 1.59 -55.36
N GLY A 48 29.53 2.40 -56.42
CA GLY A 48 29.50 1.88 -57.80
C GLY A 48 30.66 0.94 -58.13
N TYR A 49 31.75 1.04 -57.37
CA TYR A 49 32.87 0.12 -57.44
C TYR A 49 32.51 -1.27 -56.90
N ALA A 50 31.93 -1.34 -55.70
CA ALA A 50 31.52 -2.61 -55.09
C ALA A 50 30.46 -3.35 -55.91
N LEU A 51 29.57 -2.60 -56.58
CA LEU A 51 28.57 -3.17 -57.48
C LEU A 51 29.19 -3.80 -58.74
N SER A 52 30.14 -3.10 -59.37
CA SER A 52 30.86 -3.62 -60.54
C SER A 52 31.69 -4.85 -60.19
N GLU A 53 32.38 -4.83 -59.03
CA GLU A 53 33.17 -5.95 -58.55
C GLU A 53 32.29 -7.16 -58.21
N ALA A 54 31.15 -6.95 -57.54
CA ALA A 54 30.19 -8.01 -57.27
C ALA A 54 29.61 -8.63 -58.56
N GLN A 55 29.39 -7.82 -59.60
CA GLN A 55 28.94 -8.30 -60.90
C GLN A 55 30.00 -9.13 -61.64
N GLU A 56 31.28 -8.76 -61.50
CA GLU A 56 32.40 -9.53 -62.06
C GLU A 56 32.63 -10.86 -61.32
N ILE A 57 32.41 -10.88 -60.00
CA ILE A 57 32.65 -12.07 -59.17
C ILE A 57 31.46 -13.04 -59.20
N PHE A 58 30.24 -12.53 -59.09
CA PHE A 58 29.02 -13.34 -58.89
C PHE A 58 28.09 -13.36 -60.10
N GLY A 59 28.35 -12.55 -61.13
CA GLY A 59 27.52 -12.49 -62.33
C GLY A 59 26.29 -11.60 -62.13
N ASP A 60 25.09 -12.17 -62.24
CA ASP A 60 23.86 -11.40 -62.14
C ASP A 60 23.52 -11.07 -60.69
N THR A 61 23.74 -9.81 -60.30
CA THR A 61 23.50 -9.31 -58.94
C THR A 61 22.10 -8.70 -58.77
N THR A 62 21.23 -8.79 -59.78
CA THR A 62 19.89 -8.18 -59.75
C THR A 62 19.02 -8.75 -58.64
N ASP A 63 18.95 -10.09 -58.51
CA ASP A 63 18.22 -10.77 -57.44
C ASP A 63 18.74 -10.37 -56.04
N LEU A 64 20.06 -10.22 -55.88
CA LEU A 64 20.68 -9.85 -54.61
C LEU A 64 20.36 -8.39 -54.22
N LEU A 65 20.37 -7.49 -55.21
CA LEU A 65 19.96 -6.09 -55.06
C LEU A 65 18.48 -5.98 -54.70
N GLU A 66 17.62 -6.77 -55.33
CA GLU A 66 16.19 -6.82 -55.04
C GLU A 66 15.97 -7.28 -53.59
N MET A 67 16.60 -8.38 -53.17
CA MET A 67 16.55 -8.85 -51.77
C MET A 67 17.09 -7.80 -50.78
N TYR A 68 18.12 -7.05 -51.12
CA TYR A 68 18.65 -5.98 -50.26
C TYR A 68 17.67 -4.81 -50.15
N GLN A 69 17.10 -4.38 -51.27
CA GLN A 69 16.10 -3.30 -51.31
C GLN A 69 14.81 -3.70 -50.61
N GLU A 70 14.35 -4.94 -50.76
CA GLU A 70 13.19 -5.49 -50.04
C GLU A 70 13.43 -5.52 -48.54
N ARG A 71 14.61 -5.97 -48.09
CA ARG A 71 14.96 -6.02 -46.67
C ARG A 71 15.12 -4.62 -46.07
N LYS A 72 15.65 -3.67 -46.85
CA LYS A 72 15.71 -2.25 -46.48
C LYS A 72 14.30 -1.67 -46.36
N LYS A 73 13.43 -1.89 -47.35
CA LYS A 73 12.02 -1.47 -47.32
C LYS A 73 11.26 -2.08 -46.16
N GLN A 74 11.47 -3.36 -45.84
CA GLN A 74 10.86 -4.01 -44.67
C GLN A 74 11.32 -3.36 -43.36
N ARG A 75 12.60 -3.00 -43.26
CA ARG A 75 13.15 -2.32 -42.08
C ARG A 75 12.59 -0.91 -41.93
N GLU A 76 12.52 -0.17 -43.04
CA GLU A 76 11.90 1.16 -43.13
C GLU A 76 10.38 1.10 -42.89
N GLN A 77 9.68 0.04 -43.32
CA GLN A 77 8.27 -0.20 -43.03
C GLN A 77 8.03 -0.48 -41.55
N VAL A 78 8.88 -1.32 -40.92
CA VAL A 78 8.78 -1.60 -39.48
C VAL A 78 9.08 -0.35 -38.64
N GLU A 79 10.02 0.48 -39.07
CA GLU A 79 10.26 1.80 -38.48
C GLU A 79 9.07 2.75 -38.70
N ALA A 80 8.52 2.83 -39.92
CA ALA A 80 7.39 3.69 -40.26
C ALA A 80 6.07 3.28 -39.56
N GLU A 81 5.77 1.98 -39.49
CA GLU A 81 4.61 1.45 -38.74
C GLU A 81 4.81 1.52 -37.22
N GLY A 82 6.06 1.67 -36.76
CA GLY A 82 6.39 1.97 -35.36
C GLY A 82 6.23 3.44 -34.98
N THR A 83 6.22 4.35 -35.97
CA THR A 83 6.25 5.80 -35.74
C THR A 83 4.90 6.50 -35.59
N GLU A 84 3.77 5.84 -35.89
CA GLU A 84 2.46 6.50 -35.85
C GLU A 84 2.03 6.98 -34.44
N ASN A 85 2.76 6.62 -33.38
CA ASN A 85 2.50 7.07 -31.99
C ASN A 85 3.76 7.54 -31.23
N THR A 86 4.89 7.86 -31.89
CA THR A 86 6.16 8.21 -31.21
C THR A 86 6.60 9.68 -31.37
N GLU A 87 5.77 10.51 -31.99
CA GLU A 87 6.02 11.95 -32.05
C GLU A 87 6.02 12.55 -30.64
N GLY A 88 7.13 13.19 -30.25
CA GLY A 88 7.30 13.80 -28.93
C GLY A 88 7.89 12.90 -27.84
N LEU A 89 8.17 11.62 -28.11
CA LEU A 89 8.84 10.72 -27.16
C LEU A 89 10.36 10.85 -27.22
N ASN A 90 11.00 10.89 -26.05
CA ASN A 90 12.46 10.87 -25.93
C ASN A 90 13.05 9.51 -26.34
N GLU A 91 14.36 9.43 -26.59
CA GLU A 91 15.05 8.19 -27.00
C GLU A 91 14.79 7.03 -26.03
N ASP A 92 14.81 7.30 -24.72
CA ASP A 92 14.53 6.31 -23.67
C ASP A 92 13.08 5.80 -23.73
N GLU A 93 12.11 6.69 -24.00
CA GLU A 93 10.69 6.33 -24.08
C GLU A 93 10.40 5.51 -25.34
N ARG A 94 11.10 5.80 -26.45
CA ARG A 94 11.04 5.00 -27.68
C ARG A 94 11.64 3.62 -27.47
N ALA A 95 12.79 3.54 -26.79
CA ALA A 95 13.43 2.28 -26.45
C ALA A 95 12.55 1.42 -25.53
N LEU A 96 11.90 2.03 -24.54
CA LEU A 96 10.96 1.36 -23.65
C LEU A 96 9.72 0.84 -24.40
N LEU A 97 9.15 1.63 -25.30
CA LEU A 97 7.98 1.24 -26.10
C LEU A 97 8.32 0.08 -27.06
N LEU A 98 9.51 0.13 -27.67
CA LEU A 98 10.03 -0.96 -28.49
C LEU A 98 10.27 -2.24 -27.66
N ALA A 99 10.84 -2.09 -26.47
CA ALA A 99 11.04 -3.19 -25.53
C ALA A 99 9.69 -3.80 -25.10
N GLN A 100 8.69 -2.98 -24.80
CA GLN A 100 7.34 -3.44 -24.44
C GLN A 100 6.61 -4.15 -25.58
N LYS A 101 6.88 -3.76 -26.84
CA LYS A 101 6.27 -4.38 -28.03
C LYS A 101 6.94 -5.69 -28.43
N ASN A 102 8.25 -5.81 -28.24
CA ASN A 102 9.05 -6.90 -28.81
C ASN A 102 9.48 -7.97 -27.78
N LEU A 103 9.43 -7.69 -26.48
CA LEU A 103 9.81 -8.64 -25.43
C LEU A 103 8.59 -9.32 -24.80
N GLU A 104 8.83 -10.50 -24.22
CA GLU A 104 7.80 -11.18 -23.44
C GLU A 104 7.43 -10.37 -22.18
N PRO A 105 6.14 -10.32 -21.79
CA PRO A 105 5.69 -9.58 -20.60
C PRO A 105 6.42 -9.96 -19.31
N ALA A 106 6.81 -11.23 -19.16
CA ALA A 106 7.56 -11.69 -18.00
C ALA A 106 8.97 -11.10 -17.94
N VAL A 107 9.64 -10.94 -19.09
CA VAL A 107 10.98 -10.32 -19.19
C VAL A 107 10.89 -8.83 -18.92
N ILE A 108 9.84 -8.18 -19.40
CA ILE A 108 9.58 -6.76 -19.15
C ILE A 108 9.36 -6.52 -17.65
N ALA A 109 8.52 -7.34 -17.01
CA ALA A 109 8.24 -7.26 -15.58
C ALA A 109 9.48 -7.55 -14.72
N ALA A 110 10.26 -8.57 -15.07
CA ALA A 110 11.48 -8.92 -14.33
C ALA A 110 12.54 -7.81 -14.35
N ASN A 111 12.54 -6.98 -15.40
CA ASN A 111 13.46 -5.87 -15.57
C ASN A 111 12.83 -4.50 -15.21
N PHE A 112 11.65 -4.49 -14.57
CA PHE A 112 10.95 -3.27 -14.17
C PHE A 112 10.66 -2.30 -15.33
N TYR A 113 10.36 -2.80 -16.53
CA TYR A 113 10.05 -1.96 -17.70
C TYR A 113 8.56 -1.88 -18.00
N THR A 114 7.70 -2.17 -17.03
CA THR A 114 6.25 -2.05 -17.21
C THR A 114 5.82 -0.59 -17.20
N GLN A 115 4.62 -0.31 -17.71
CA GLN A 115 4.03 1.04 -17.64
C GLN A 115 3.85 1.52 -16.19
N SER A 116 3.63 0.59 -15.24
CA SER A 116 3.54 0.92 -13.83
C SER A 116 4.89 1.34 -13.25
N ASP A 117 5.97 0.65 -13.63
CA ASP A 117 7.33 0.99 -13.21
C ASP A 117 7.76 2.36 -13.76
N GLU A 118 7.39 2.64 -15.01
CA GLU A 118 7.68 3.93 -15.64
C GLU A 118 6.95 5.09 -14.97
N ARG A 119 5.71 4.87 -14.53
CA ARG A 119 5.00 5.84 -13.71
C ARG A 119 5.74 6.09 -12.38
N ILE A 120 6.25 5.03 -11.75
CA ILE A 120 7.02 5.14 -10.49
C ILE A 120 8.29 5.96 -10.68
N ARG A 121 9.00 5.77 -11.81
CA ARG A 121 10.20 6.57 -12.14
C ARG A 121 9.91 8.05 -12.37
N LYS A 122 8.76 8.36 -12.96
CA LYS A 122 8.37 9.72 -13.34
C LYS A 122 7.79 10.53 -12.18
N GLU A 123 7.14 9.87 -11.23
CA GLU A 123 6.50 10.52 -10.09
C GLU A 123 7.52 10.87 -8.99
N ASP A 124 7.56 12.15 -8.59
CA ASP A 124 8.49 12.66 -7.56
C ASP A 124 7.99 12.34 -6.13
N ARG A 125 7.83 11.04 -5.84
CA ARG A 125 7.44 10.50 -4.54
C ARG A 125 8.29 9.29 -4.19
N PRO A 126 8.52 8.99 -2.90
CA PRO A 126 9.22 7.78 -2.51
C PRO A 126 8.56 6.51 -3.07
N GLU A 127 9.34 5.65 -3.74
CA GLU A 127 8.85 4.40 -4.33
C GLU A 127 8.06 3.53 -3.31
N ARG A 128 8.52 3.46 -2.06
CA ARG A 128 7.80 2.73 -0.99
C ARG A 128 6.40 3.27 -0.75
N GLU A 129 6.23 4.59 -0.75
CA GLU A 129 4.92 5.22 -0.58
C GLU A 129 4.03 4.89 -1.78
N GLN A 130 4.55 5.03 -3.00
CA GLN A 130 3.81 4.73 -4.23
C GLN A 130 3.32 3.27 -4.29
N LEU A 131 4.19 2.31 -3.94
CA LEU A 131 3.84 0.88 -3.90
C LEU A 131 2.79 0.58 -2.81
N LEU A 132 2.90 1.24 -1.65
CA LEU A 132 1.93 1.09 -0.57
C LEU A 132 0.57 1.66 -0.97
N SER A 133 0.52 2.90 -1.45
CA SER A 133 -0.70 3.56 -1.94
C SER A 133 -1.38 2.76 -3.05
N ALA A 134 -0.63 2.16 -3.98
CA ALA A 134 -1.20 1.31 -5.02
C ALA A 134 -1.92 0.07 -4.45
N ARG A 135 -1.43 -0.50 -3.33
CA ARG A 135 -2.02 -1.67 -2.68
C ARG A 135 -3.21 -1.31 -1.78
N ILE A 136 -3.06 -0.29 -0.95
CA ILE A 136 -4.03 0.05 0.11
C ILE A 136 -4.99 1.18 -0.31
N GLY A 137 -4.74 1.84 -1.43
CA GLY A 137 -5.43 3.04 -1.90
C GLY A 137 -5.09 4.30 -1.11
N GLU A 138 -5.71 5.41 -1.50
CA GLU A 138 -5.56 6.71 -0.85
C GLU A 138 -6.93 7.23 -0.36
N LEU A 139 -6.91 8.05 0.69
CA LEU A 139 -8.08 8.73 1.21
C LEU A 139 -8.19 10.13 0.59
N SER A 140 -9.39 10.53 0.17
CA SER A 140 -9.62 11.84 -0.46
C SER A 140 -9.53 13.00 0.53
N GLU A 141 -9.94 12.79 1.77
CA GLU A 141 -9.86 13.76 2.86
C GLU A 141 -9.31 13.03 4.09
N VAL A 142 -8.20 13.52 4.64
CA VAL A 142 -7.56 12.93 5.81
C VAL A 142 -7.57 13.92 6.96
N ALA A 143 -8.36 13.60 7.98
CA ALA A 143 -8.32 14.26 9.27
C ALA A 143 -7.20 13.65 10.12
N TYR A 144 -5.97 14.12 9.91
CA TYR A 144 -4.78 13.60 10.60
C TYR A 144 -4.85 13.73 12.14
N ASP A 145 -5.67 14.65 12.65
CA ASP A 145 -5.95 14.81 14.07
C ASP A 145 -6.78 13.64 14.63
N MET A 146 -7.85 13.26 13.93
CA MET A 146 -8.68 12.10 14.27
C MET A 146 -7.90 10.79 14.14
N GLU A 147 -7.10 10.68 13.07
CA GLU A 147 -6.21 9.54 12.86
C GLU A 147 -5.14 9.46 13.97
N ALA A 148 -4.49 10.57 14.30
CA ALA A 148 -3.49 10.61 15.37
C ALA A 148 -4.08 10.20 16.72
N GLU A 149 -5.32 10.59 17.01
CA GLU A 149 -6.06 10.13 18.18
C GLU A 149 -6.28 8.60 18.12
N TRP A 150 -6.74 8.09 16.98
CA TRP A 150 -6.99 6.67 16.78
C TRP A 150 -5.71 5.81 16.94
N ILE A 151 -4.59 6.28 16.38
CA ILE A 151 -3.27 5.65 16.54
C ILE A 151 -2.81 5.74 17.98
N TYR A 152 -2.97 6.91 18.63
CA TYR A 152 -2.57 7.11 20.01
C TYR A 152 -3.26 6.12 20.94
N ARG A 153 -4.58 5.92 20.82
CA ARG A 153 -5.32 4.95 21.65
C ARG A 153 -4.83 3.52 21.45
N ARG A 154 -4.44 3.13 20.23
CA ARG A 154 -4.00 1.75 19.93
C ARG A 154 -2.55 1.48 20.29
N VAL A 155 -1.69 2.47 20.15
CA VAL A 155 -0.25 2.32 20.39
C VAL A 155 0.10 2.62 21.85
N PHE A 156 -0.54 3.62 22.46
CA PHE A 156 -0.11 4.18 23.75
C PHE A 156 -1.10 3.95 24.90
N GLN A 157 -2.38 3.61 24.65
CA GLN A 157 -3.31 3.27 25.74
C GLN A 157 -3.41 1.76 25.92
N PRO A 158 -3.51 1.28 27.18
CA PRO A 158 -3.83 -0.12 27.44
C PRO A 158 -5.24 -0.45 26.92
N PRO A 159 -5.49 -1.66 26.39
CA PRO A 159 -6.82 -2.06 25.91
C PRO A 159 -7.84 -1.92 27.06
N ALA A 160 -8.96 -1.26 26.76
CA ALA A 160 -9.96 -0.84 27.75
C ALA A 160 -10.73 -1.99 28.43
N GLU A 161 -10.59 -3.23 27.97
CA GLU A 161 -11.25 -4.40 28.57
C GLU A 161 -10.26 -5.52 28.93
N PRO A 162 -10.39 -6.15 30.11
CA PRO A 162 -9.52 -7.25 30.52
C PRO A 162 -9.67 -8.51 29.64
N ARG A 163 -10.76 -8.68 28.88
CA ARG A 163 -10.96 -9.79 27.94
C ARG A 163 -10.39 -9.54 26.54
N VAL A 164 -10.50 -8.31 26.04
CA VAL A 164 -9.82 -7.88 24.80
C VAL A 164 -8.31 -7.85 25.01
N ARG A 165 -7.86 -7.55 26.24
CA ARG A 165 -6.46 -7.74 26.66
C ARG A 165 -6.01 -9.17 26.43
N ASP A 166 -6.80 -10.19 26.76
CA ASP A 166 -6.41 -11.58 26.58
C ASP A 166 -6.38 -12.03 25.11
N GLU A 167 -7.31 -11.60 24.26
CA GLU A 167 -7.36 -11.97 22.82
C GLU A 167 -6.37 -11.16 21.99
N ALA A 168 -6.22 -9.86 22.26
CA ALA A 168 -5.15 -9.05 21.68
C ALA A 168 -3.79 -9.58 22.17
N ASP A 169 -3.64 -9.93 23.45
CA ASP A 169 -2.45 -10.61 23.96
C ASP A 169 -2.28 -12.01 23.32
N ARG A 170 -3.36 -12.69 22.88
CA ARG A 170 -3.31 -14.00 22.21
C ARG A 170 -2.83 -13.86 20.77
N GLN A 171 -3.37 -12.92 20.01
CA GLN A 171 -2.95 -12.59 18.66
C GLN A 171 -1.52 -12.00 18.65
N TRP A 172 -1.19 -11.20 19.67
CA TRP A 172 0.15 -10.67 19.94
C TRP A 172 1.14 -11.74 20.45
N LYS A 173 0.66 -12.83 21.07
CA LYS A 173 1.44 -14.03 21.42
C LYS A 173 1.62 -14.98 20.24
N GLU A 174 0.66 -15.08 19.33
CA GLU A 174 0.70 -15.97 18.15
C GLU A 174 1.67 -15.45 17.07
N ASP A 175 1.86 -14.12 16.97
CA ASP A 175 2.86 -13.48 16.09
C ASP A 175 4.29 -13.44 16.69
N SER A 176 4.53 -14.13 17.81
CA SER A 176 5.82 -14.17 18.53
C SER A 176 6.56 -15.50 18.31
N ASP A 177 7.87 -15.44 18.03
CA ASP A 177 8.74 -16.61 17.81
C ASP A 177 8.86 -17.52 19.08
N PRO A 178 9.08 -18.85 18.95
CA PRO A 178 8.91 -19.87 20.01
C PRO A 178 9.81 -19.74 21.25
N THR A 179 10.72 -18.77 21.30
CA THR A 179 11.75 -18.64 22.34
C THR A 179 11.36 -17.68 23.47
N GLY A 180 10.16 -17.11 23.45
CA GLY A 180 9.54 -16.47 24.61
C GLY A 180 10.23 -15.19 25.09
N ASN A 181 11.03 -14.53 24.25
CA ASN A 181 11.68 -13.28 24.58
C ASN A 181 11.11 -12.11 23.76
N ARG A 182 10.09 -11.45 24.36
CA ARG A 182 9.66 -10.02 24.26
C ARG A 182 8.46 -9.68 23.35
N PRO A 183 7.71 -8.55 23.58
CA PRO A 183 8.06 -7.35 24.38
C PRO A 183 6.95 -6.72 25.26
N SER A 184 6.89 -7.03 26.56
CA SER A 184 6.14 -6.23 27.58
C SER A 184 6.75 -4.84 27.86
N PHE A 185 7.88 -4.51 27.22
CA PHE A 185 8.69 -3.32 27.49
C PHE A 185 8.31 -2.11 26.62
N LEU A 186 7.68 -2.30 25.45
CA LEU A 186 7.13 -1.19 24.64
C LEU A 186 5.97 -0.52 25.37
N ARG A 187 5.01 -1.31 25.85
CA ARG A 187 3.91 -0.86 26.70
C ARG A 187 4.41 -0.10 27.94
N PHE A 188 5.42 -0.66 28.63
CA PHE A 188 6.05 -0.02 29.78
C PHE A 188 6.74 1.32 29.45
N LEU A 189 7.46 1.42 28.32
CA LEU A 189 8.09 2.67 27.86
C LEU A 189 7.09 3.74 27.45
N LEU A 190 5.99 3.33 26.80
CA LEU A 190 4.96 4.23 26.27
C LEU A 190 4.06 4.77 27.38
N GLU A 191 3.79 3.97 28.42
CA GLU A 191 2.98 4.37 29.58
C GLU A 191 3.69 5.32 30.56
N HIS A 192 5.04 5.33 30.63
CA HIS A 192 5.73 5.92 31.78
C HIS A 192 6.59 7.15 31.51
N GLY A 193 6.86 7.55 30.25
CA GLY A 193 7.39 8.87 29.83
C GLY A 193 8.74 9.37 30.39
N ARG A 194 9.19 8.91 31.57
CA ARG A 194 10.40 9.30 32.30
C ARG A 194 11.10 8.03 32.82
N ARG A 195 12.14 7.63 32.08
CA ARG A 195 12.84 6.33 32.21
C ARG A 195 13.41 6.06 33.62
N GLU A 196 13.83 7.06 34.38
CA GLU A 196 14.50 6.79 35.67
C GLU A 196 13.56 6.64 36.88
N GLU A 197 12.44 7.36 36.91
CA GLU A 197 11.49 7.29 38.02
C GLU A 197 10.53 6.11 37.85
N GLY A 198 10.06 5.85 36.61
CA GLY A 198 9.20 4.70 36.29
C GLY A 198 9.91 3.35 36.48
N GLU A 199 11.17 3.21 36.04
CA GLU A 199 11.93 1.98 36.28
C GLU A 199 12.24 1.74 37.76
N ARG A 200 12.52 2.80 38.53
CA ARG A 200 12.70 2.70 39.99
C ARG A 200 11.39 2.33 40.67
N ALA A 201 10.27 2.94 40.28
CA ALA A 201 8.95 2.63 40.79
C ALA A 201 8.52 1.19 40.46
N TYR A 202 8.75 0.71 39.24
CA TYR A 202 8.44 -0.65 38.84
C TYR A 202 9.33 -1.69 39.54
N ARG A 203 10.64 -1.43 39.68
CA ARG A 203 11.53 -2.30 40.46
C ARG A 203 11.12 -2.34 41.93
N ARG A 204 10.72 -1.20 42.49
CA ARG A 204 10.22 -1.08 43.86
C ARG A 204 8.91 -1.82 44.05
N TRP A 205 7.93 -1.61 43.17
CA TRP A 205 6.65 -2.34 43.18
C TRP A 205 6.86 -3.85 43.06
N LYS A 206 7.74 -4.31 42.17
CA LYS A 206 8.04 -5.73 42.02
C LYS A 206 8.68 -6.33 43.28
N GLU A 207 9.51 -5.56 43.97
CA GLU A 207 10.07 -5.93 45.27
C GLU A 207 8.99 -5.93 46.36
N ASP A 208 8.10 -4.94 46.37
CA ASP A 208 6.97 -4.84 47.31
C ASP A 208 5.99 -6.02 47.12
N CYS A 209 5.70 -6.44 45.87
CA CYS A 209 4.95 -7.67 45.58
C CYS A 209 5.68 -8.93 46.05
N ARG A 210 7.01 -8.99 45.91
CA ARG A 210 7.83 -10.12 46.39
C ARG A 210 7.78 -10.24 47.91
N VAL A 211 7.83 -9.10 48.61
CA VAL A 211 7.70 -9.02 50.06
C VAL A 211 6.28 -9.39 50.50
N ALA A 212 5.24 -8.86 49.87
CA ALA A 212 3.85 -9.18 50.18
C ALA A 212 3.56 -10.68 50.06
N ARG A 213 4.07 -11.34 49.01
CA ARG A 213 3.98 -12.81 48.85
C ARG A 213 4.68 -13.58 49.95
N ALA A 214 5.84 -13.10 50.41
CA ALA A 214 6.60 -13.75 51.48
C ALA A 214 5.92 -13.58 52.85
N GLU A 215 5.21 -12.48 53.05
CA GLU A 215 4.54 -12.13 54.31
C GLU A 215 3.07 -12.60 54.36
N GLY A 216 2.54 -13.16 53.26
CA GLY A 216 1.12 -13.54 53.17
C GLY A 216 0.16 -12.34 53.15
N ALA A 217 0.67 -11.16 52.78
CA ALA A 217 -0.09 -9.93 52.65
C ALA A 217 -0.71 -9.81 51.24
N GLU A 218 -1.71 -8.94 51.12
CA GLU A 218 -2.32 -8.60 49.84
C GLU A 218 -1.29 -7.87 48.95
N GLU A 219 -1.18 -8.28 47.68
CA GLU A 219 -0.21 -7.67 46.76
C GLU A 219 -0.56 -6.21 46.50
N PRO A 220 0.43 -5.29 46.51
CA PRO A 220 0.18 -3.90 46.14
C PRO A 220 -0.40 -3.80 44.74
N GLN A 221 -1.43 -2.97 44.57
CA GLN A 221 -1.97 -2.68 43.24
C GLN A 221 -0.86 -2.12 42.33
N GLU A 222 -0.88 -2.53 41.06
CA GLU A 222 0.03 -2.02 40.04
C GLU A 222 -0.09 -0.50 39.97
N PRO A 223 1.03 0.27 40.01
CA PRO A 223 0.96 1.72 39.96
C PRO A 223 0.32 2.14 38.64
N VAL A 224 -0.87 2.75 38.72
CA VAL A 224 -1.54 3.35 37.56
C VAL A 224 -0.78 4.64 37.22
N PRO A 225 -0.19 4.77 36.02
CA PRO A 225 0.55 5.96 35.66
C PRO A 225 -0.41 7.16 35.58
N GLU A 226 -0.14 8.20 36.36
CA GLU A 226 -0.70 9.52 36.15
C GLU A 226 -0.07 10.07 34.86
N THR A 227 -0.68 9.85 33.70
CA THR A 227 -0.25 10.51 32.46
C THR A 227 -0.50 12.01 32.62
N PRO A 228 0.51 12.90 32.61
CA PRO A 228 0.23 14.32 32.48
C PRO A 228 -0.49 14.50 31.14
N GLU A 229 -1.73 14.99 31.13
CA GLU A 229 -2.52 15.22 29.89
C GLU A 229 -1.73 16.02 28.83
N GLU A 230 -0.77 16.84 29.29
CA GLU A 230 0.18 17.59 28.48
C GLU A 230 1.12 16.70 27.64
N ASP A 231 1.60 15.57 28.19
CA ASP A 231 2.46 14.63 27.47
C ASP A 231 1.67 13.85 26.39
N ALA A 232 0.43 13.44 26.70
CA ALA A 232 -0.47 12.79 25.74
C ALA A 232 -0.77 13.69 24.53
N THR A 233 -1.07 14.96 24.80
CA THR A 233 -1.33 15.97 23.76
C THR A 233 -0.08 16.20 22.89
N ALA A 234 1.11 16.23 23.48
CA ALA A 234 2.35 16.38 22.74
C ALA A 234 2.64 15.18 21.82
N VAL A 235 2.37 13.96 22.27
CA VAL A 235 2.52 12.74 21.46
C VAL A 235 1.54 12.73 20.29
N LYS A 236 0.25 13.03 20.52
CA LYS A 236 -0.76 13.11 19.45
C LYS A 236 -0.37 14.10 18.36
N LYS A 237 0.07 15.30 18.74
CA LYS A 237 0.60 16.30 17.78
C LYS A 237 1.85 15.82 17.04
N ALA A 238 2.69 15.01 17.67
CA ALA A 238 3.86 14.43 17.01
C ALA A 238 3.47 13.35 15.99
N ILE A 239 2.46 12.53 16.28
CA ILE A 239 1.88 11.56 15.33
C ILE A 239 1.30 12.31 14.13
N GLU A 240 0.44 13.30 14.37
CA GLU A 240 -0.16 14.11 13.31
C GLU A 240 0.91 14.72 12.39
N ARG A 241 1.97 15.33 12.95
CA ARG A 241 3.07 15.89 12.16
C ARG A 241 3.82 14.83 11.37
N CYS A 242 4.06 13.65 11.96
CA CYS A 242 4.69 12.54 11.25
C CYS A 242 3.88 12.12 10.03
N LEU A 243 2.56 11.95 10.19
CA LEU A 243 1.66 11.58 9.10
C LEU A 243 1.67 12.64 7.98
N ARG A 244 1.63 13.93 8.35
CA ARG A 244 1.73 15.02 7.38
C ARG A 244 3.05 14.99 6.60
N TYR A 245 4.18 14.75 7.28
CA TYR A 245 5.46 14.66 6.58
C TYR A 245 5.51 13.49 5.59
N ILE A 246 4.94 12.34 5.94
CA ILE A 246 4.94 11.17 5.06
C ILE A 246 3.99 11.37 3.88
N HIS A 247 2.76 11.82 4.12
CA HIS A 247 1.68 11.76 3.13
C HIS A 247 1.37 13.08 2.42
N LEU A 248 1.81 14.23 2.96
CA LEU A 248 1.67 15.54 2.29
C LEU A 248 3.00 16.04 1.72
N GLU A 249 4.10 15.82 2.44
CA GLU A 249 5.43 16.27 2.01
C GLU A 249 6.26 15.15 1.36
N HIS A 250 5.72 13.92 1.30
CA HIS A 250 6.37 12.75 0.68
C HIS A 250 7.78 12.48 1.24
N LEU A 251 7.95 12.70 2.55
CA LEU A 251 9.22 12.50 3.24
C LEU A 251 9.30 11.09 3.81
N GLU A 252 10.41 10.42 3.55
CA GLU A 252 10.62 9.09 4.13
C GLU A 252 10.93 9.17 5.64
N VAL A 253 10.55 8.12 6.37
CA VAL A 253 10.81 8.00 7.82
C VAL A 253 12.27 8.29 8.20
N PRO A 254 13.31 7.78 7.48
CA PRO A 254 14.70 8.13 7.80
C PRO A 254 14.99 9.63 7.67
N PHE A 255 14.43 10.30 6.65
CA PHE A 255 14.59 11.74 6.45
C PHE A 255 13.93 12.53 7.59
N ILE A 256 12.68 12.18 7.94
CA ILE A 256 11.94 12.81 9.05
C ILE A 256 12.74 12.67 10.34
N ALA A 257 13.22 11.46 10.62
CA ALA A 257 13.90 11.17 11.87
C ALA A 257 15.28 11.83 12.00
N MET A 258 15.91 12.16 10.88
CA MET A 258 17.21 12.83 10.83
C MET A 258 17.08 14.37 10.82
N TYR A 259 16.19 14.90 9.98
CA TYR A 259 16.12 16.33 9.62
C TYR A 259 14.85 17.06 10.07
N ARG A 260 13.87 16.35 10.65
CA ARG A 260 12.64 16.91 11.24
C ARG A 260 12.41 16.43 12.67
N LYS A 261 13.46 15.92 13.31
CA LYS A 261 13.40 15.22 14.59
C LYS A 261 12.80 16.06 15.71
N GLU A 262 13.01 17.37 15.67
CA GLU A 262 12.50 18.37 16.61
C GLU A 262 10.97 18.41 16.69
N TYR A 263 10.28 18.16 15.57
CA TYR A 263 8.82 18.19 15.47
C TYR A 263 8.15 16.90 15.93
N VAL A 264 8.88 15.79 15.87
CA VAL A 264 8.44 14.45 16.27
C VAL A 264 9.15 13.96 17.54
N MET A 265 9.86 14.83 18.26
CA MET A 265 10.63 14.48 19.47
C MET A 265 9.89 13.60 20.48
N PRO A 266 8.58 13.81 20.77
CA PRO A 266 7.82 12.93 21.66
C PRO A 266 7.82 11.46 21.24
N LEU A 267 7.88 11.17 19.94
CA LEU A 267 7.97 9.81 19.37
C LEU A 267 9.41 9.26 19.37
N LEU A 268 10.41 10.12 19.59
CA LEU A 268 11.82 9.80 19.40
C LEU A 268 12.63 9.67 20.71
N ARG A 269 11.96 9.51 21.86
CA ARG A 269 12.59 9.53 23.19
C ARG A 269 13.28 8.19 23.55
N ALA A 270 14.43 7.89 22.94
CA ALA A 270 15.41 6.89 23.41
C ALA A 270 16.83 7.50 23.49
N ARG A 271 17.69 7.04 24.41
CA ARG A 271 18.97 7.71 24.78
C ARG A 271 20.03 7.73 23.65
N PRO A 272 20.84 8.80 23.53
CA PRO A 272 21.93 8.94 22.54
C PRO A 272 23.19 8.06 22.69
N GLU A 273 23.47 7.41 23.82
CA GLU A 273 24.78 6.74 24.02
C GLU A 273 24.90 5.32 23.41
N GLU A 274 23.85 4.75 22.80
CA GLU A 274 23.82 3.35 22.31
C GLU A 274 24.07 3.21 20.78
N TRP A 275 24.80 4.16 20.17
CA TRP A 275 24.78 4.39 18.71
C TRP A 275 25.77 3.56 17.86
N MET A 276 26.49 2.58 18.42
CA MET A 276 27.60 1.91 17.71
C MET A 276 27.78 0.41 18.01
N GLU A 277 26.79 -0.46 17.74
CA GLU A 277 27.10 -1.89 17.59
C GLU A 277 26.39 -2.51 16.37
N GLU A 278 27.14 -3.34 15.65
CA GLU A 278 26.79 -3.92 14.35
C GLU A 278 25.49 -4.74 14.39
N ARG A 279 24.71 -4.63 13.30
CA ARG A 279 23.46 -5.35 13.08
C ARG A 279 23.79 -6.79 12.67
N GLU A 280 23.39 -7.79 13.45
CA GLU A 280 23.24 -9.15 12.89
C GLU A 280 21.98 -9.17 12.00
N GLU A 281 22.14 -9.57 10.73
CA GLU A 281 21.02 -9.70 9.79
C GLU A 281 19.96 -10.68 10.32
N GLY A 282 18.69 -10.28 10.25
CA GLY A 282 17.54 -11.16 10.50
C GLY A 282 17.00 -11.21 11.95
N LYS A 283 17.54 -10.45 12.91
CA LYS A 283 16.96 -10.37 14.28
C LYS A 283 16.53 -8.95 14.65
N LEU A 284 15.32 -8.81 15.20
CA LEU A 284 14.89 -7.56 15.81
C LEU A 284 15.69 -7.30 17.10
N PRO A 285 16.10 -6.05 17.35
CA PRO A 285 16.84 -5.72 18.56
C PRO A 285 15.93 -5.87 19.80
N PRO A 286 16.50 -6.32 20.94
CA PRO A 286 15.76 -6.47 22.18
C PRO A 286 15.13 -5.13 22.63
N PRO A 287 13.84 -5.05 23.02
CA PRO A 287 13.25 -3.93 23.76
C PRO A 287 14.17 -3.29 24.81
N GLY A 288 14.35 -1.98 24.66
CA GLY A 288 15.41 -1.21 25.32
C GLY A 288 16.34 -0.62 24.28
N LYS A 289 16.51 -1.36 23.17
CA LYS A 289 17.27 -1.02 21.96
C LYS A 289 16.36 -0.74 20.77
N ILE A 290 15.09 -0.38 21.01
CA ILE A 290 14.17 0.04 19.94
C ILE A 290 14.78 1.29 19.35
N ARG A 291 15.12 1.21 18.06
CA ARG A 291 15.74 2.33 17.38
C ARG A 291 14.72 3.45 17.40
N ARG A 292 15.22 4.66 17.64
CA ARG A 292 14.45 5.92 17.67
C ARG A 292 13.41 6.02 16.53
N TRP A 293 13.64 5.35 15.40
CA TRP A 293 12.81 5.42 14.19
C TRP A 293 11.71 4.34 14.13
N ASP A 294 11.77 3.30 14.96
CA ASP A 294 10.81 2.18 14.92
C ASP A 294 9.38 2.65 15.28
N LEU A 295 9.24 3.68 16.14
CA LEU A 295 7.94 4.28 16.43
C LEU A 295 7.38 5.09 15.26
N LEU A 296 8.23 5.71 14.44
CA LEU A 296 7.77 6.40 13.23
C LEU A 296 7.28 5.39 12.18
N TRP A 297 7.97 4.26 12.04
CA TRP A 297 7.51 3.15 11.21
C TRP A 297 6.19 2.55 11.75
N ALA A 298 6.07 2.37 13.06
CA ALA A 298 4.81 1.92 13.65
C ALA A 298 3.66 2.90 13.36
N VAL A 299 3.88 4.21 13.42
CA VAL A 299 2.88 5.21 13.01
C VAL A 299 2.46 5.00 11.55
N GLN A 300 3.40 4.77 10.64
CA GLN A 300 3.08 4.48 9.24
C GLN A 300 2.31 3.16 9.05
N ASP A 301 2.65 2.11 9.81
CA ASP A 301 1.93 0.84 9.77
C ASP A 301 0.48 0.98 10.26
N TRP A 302 0.28 1.77 11.32
CA TRP A 302 -1.05 2.06 11.84
C TRP A 302 -1.84 3.00 10.91
N HIS A 303 -1.19 3.93 10.23
CA HIS A 303 -1.81 4.70 9.14
C HIS A 303 -2.36 3.76 8.05
N ASN A 304 -1.56 2.79 7.60
CA ASN A 304 -2.00 1.84 6.57
C ASN A 304 -3.27 1.08 7.01
N ARG A 305 -3.34 0.68 8.28
CA ARG A 305 -4.53 0.03 8.86
C ARG A 305 -5.72 0.97 8.93
N TYR A 306 -5.49 2.22 9.33
CA TYR A 306 -6.52 3.26 9.39
C TYR A 306 -7.10 3.53 8.01
N VAL A 307 -6.26 3.67 6.98
CA VAL A 307 -6.70 3.85 5.58
C VAL A 307 -7.58 2.69 5.12
N LEU A 308 -7.18 1.45 5.37
CA LEU A 308 -7.97 0.28 4.99
C LEU A 308 -9.35 0.27 5.68
N LEU A 309 -9.37 0.54 6.99
CA LEU A 309 -10.60 0.64 7.78
C LEU A 309 -11.50 1.76 7.24
N GLU A 310 -10.96 2.96 7.06
CA GLU A 310 -11.71 4.14 6.69
C GLU A 310 -12.24 4.04 5.25
N ARG A 311 -11.45 3.50 4.31
CA ARG A 311 -11.92 3.21 2.95
C ARG A 311 -13.08 2.22 2.97
N ARG A 312 -13.00 1.17 3.79
CA ARG A 312 -14.10 0.20 3.94
C ARG A 312 -15.34 0.85 4.55
N ARG A 313 -15.16 1.66 5.61
CA ARG A 313 -16.23 2.38 6.29
C ARG A 313 -16.94 3.34 5.34
N LEU A 314 -16.19 4.19 4.62
CA LEU A 314 -16.73 5.12 3.61
C LEU A 314 -17.38 4.39 2.44
N ALA A 315 -16.80 3.27 2.00
CA ALA A 315 -17.40 2.44 0.97
C ALA A 315 -18.78 1.97 1.44
N LEU A 316 -18.88 1.29 2.58
CA LEU A 316 -20.13 0.78 3.17
C LEU A 316 -21.15 1.90 3.44
N GLN A 317 -20.69 3.04 3.98
CA GLN A 317 -21.53 4.19 4.28
C GLN A 317 -22.29 4.66 3.04
N ARG A 318 -21.64 4.77 1.88
CA ARG A 318 -22.30 5.17 0.63
C ARG A 318 -23.43 4.23 0.22
N ILE A 319 -23.31 2.92 0.48
CA ILE A 319 -24.39 1.96 0.18
C ILE A 319 -25.51 2.07 1.18
N PHE A 320 -25.18 2.18 2.46
CA PHE A 320 -26.19 2.28 3.50
C PHE A 320 -27.00 3.57 3.32
N GLU A 321 -26.34 4.69 3.02
CA GLU A 321 -27.02 5.95 2.69
C GLU A 321 -27.90 5.82 1.44
N LYS A 322 -27.40 5.18 0.37
CA LYS A 322 -28.20 4.94 -0.84
C LYS A 322 -29.43 4.08 -0.55
N ALA A 323 -29.27 2.99 0.19
CA ALA A 323 -30.38 2.13 0.58
C ALA A 323 -31.37 2.85 1.51
N GLY A 324 -30.87 3.73 2.38
CA GLY A 324 -31.70 4.54 3.28
C GLY A 324 -32.59 5.54 2.52
N VAL A 325 -32.16 6.02 1.36
CA VAL A 325 -32.97 6.88 0.48
C VAL A 325 -34.02 6.07 -0.30
N GLU A 326 -33.72 4.82 -0.66
CA GLU A 326 -34.62 3.95 -1.44
C GLU A 326 -35.71 3.29 -0.57
N MET A 327 -35.47 3.13 0.73
CA MET A 327 -36.35 2.43 1.68
C MET A 327 -37.25 3.38 2.47
N GLU A 328 -38.43 2.89 2.87
CA GLU A 328 -39.39 3.65 3.69
C GLU A 328 -39.77 2.90 4.99
N GLY A 329 -40.20 3.65 6.01
CA GLY A 329 -40.74 3.11 7.26
C GLY A 329 -39.72 2.28 8.07
N ALA A 330 -40.14 1.11 8.54
CA ALA A 330 -39.33 0.26 9.42
C ALA A 330 -38.02 -0.25 8.77
N GLN A 331 -37.95 -0.28 7.44
CA GLN A 331 -36.72 -0.63 6.72
C GLN A 331 -35.70 0.52 6.79
N ALA A 332 -36.16 1.77 6.66
CA ALA A 332 -35.29 2.95 6.80
C ALA A 332 -34.69 3.06 8.22
N GLU A 333 -35.49 2.79 9.26
CA GLU A 333 -34.99 2.76 10.65
C GLU A 333 -33.88 1.71 10.84
N GLU A 334 -33.99 0.55 10.21
CA GLU A 334 -32.96 -0.49 10.33
C GLU A 334 -31.67 -0.11 9.59
N VAL A 335 -31.79 0.58 8.45
CA VAL A 335 -30.64 1.18 7.75
C VAL A 335 -29.96 2.23 8.63
N GLU A 336 -30.73 3.10 9.28
CA GLU A 336 -30.20 4.12 10.20
C GLU A 336 -29.46 3.49 11.38
N ARG A 337 -29.99 2.39 11.96
CA ARG A 337 -29.28 1.63 13.00
C ARG A 337 -27.97 1.04 12.49
N CYS A 338 -27.95 0.52 11.26
CA CYS A 338 -26.72 -0.01 10.65
C CYS A 338 -25.70 1.11 10.37
N LEU A 339 -26.17 2.31 9.95
CA LEU A 339 -25.33 3.50 9.78
C LEU A 339 -24.72 3.95 11.11
N ALA A 340 -25.51 4.02 12.17
CA ALA A 340 -25.03 4.40 13.50
C ALA A 340 -23.97 3.41 14.02
N ALA A 341 -24.18 2.10 13.84
CA ALA A 341 -23.19 1.08 14.17
C ALA A 341 -21.90 1.23 13.33
N LEU A 342 -22.04 1.50 12.02
CA LEU A 342 -20.90 1.71 11.13
C LEU A 342 -20.11 2.99 11.47
N HIS A 343 -20.77 4.07 11.90
CA HIS A 343 -20.12 5.32 12.29
C HIS A 343 -19.33 5.20 13.59
N THR A 344 -19.77 4.31 14.49
CA THR A 344 -19.10 4.05 15.78
C THR A 344 -18.08 2.93 15.71
N ALA A 345 -18.05 2.16 14.62
CA ALA A 345 -17.10 1.08 14.39
C ALA A 345 -15.66 1.62 14.30
N ASP A 346 -14.80 1.20 15.23
CA ASP A 346 -13.40 1.59 15.29
C ASP A 346 -12.44 0.45 14.90
N THR A 347 -12.97 -0.76 14.69
CA THR A 347 -12.25 -1.95 14.27
C THR A 347 -12.80 -2.52 12.96
N GLN A 348 -11.97 -3.32 12.29
CA GLN A 348 -12.35 -3.98 11.04
C GLN A 348 -13.50 -4.97 11.27
N GLU A 349 -13.48 -5.66 12.40
CA GLU A 349 -14.49 -6.60 12.87
C GLU A 349 -15.82 -5.90 13.12
N ALA A 350 -15.82 -4.74 13.79
CA ALA A 350 -17.04 -3.96 14.00
C ALA A 350 -17.67 -3.49 12.67
N CYS A 351 -16.85 -3.12 11.68
CA CYS A 351 -17.35 -2.82 10.33
C CYS A 351 -17.93 -4.06 9.64
N GLU A 352 -17.32 -5.24 9.83
CA GLU A 352 -17.82 -6.51 9.30
C GLU A 352 -19.14 -6.94 9.96
N ASP A 353 -19.30 -6.72 11.26
CA ASP A 353 -20.54 -6.96 11.97
C ASP A 353 -21.67 -6.05 11.48
N ALA A 354 -21.37 -4.76 11.26
CA ALA A 354 -22.32 -3.82 10.65
C ALA A 354 -22.69 -4.23 9.22
N GLU A 355 -21.72 -4.67 8.40
CA GLU A 355 -21.97 -5.21 7.06
C GLU A 355 -22.84 -6.47 7.12
N ALA A 356 -22.54 -7.41 8.01
CA ALA A 356 -23.27 -8.67 8.17
C ALA A 356 -24.71 -8.42 8.59
N LYS A 357 -24.92 -7.49 9.54
CA LYS A 357 -26.25 -7.04 9.95
C LYS A 357 -27.01 -6.43 8.77
N PHE A 358 -26.41 -5.49 8.05
CA PHE A 358 -27.06 -4.88 6.88
C PHE A 358 -27.39 -5.94 5.81
N LYS A 359 -26.48 -6.88 5.54
CA LYS A 359 -26.68 -7.99 4.60
C LYS A 359 -27.82 -8.93 4.98
N LEU A 360 -28.07 -9.12 6.28
CA LEU A 360 -29.16 -9.94 6.78
C LEU A 360 -30.52 -9.35 6.42
N HIS A 361 -30.65 -8.02 6.51
CA HIS A 361 -31.89 -7.30 6.22
C HIS A 361 -32.04 -6.93 4.74
N PHE A 362 -30.92 -6.68 4.05
CA PHE A 362 -30.85 -6.13 2.69
C PHE A 362 -29.89 -6.94 1.80
N PRO A 363 -30.20 -8.21 1.48
CA PRO A 363 -29.29 -9.10 0.77
C PRO A 363 -29.04 -8.72 -0.69
N ASP A 364 -29.96 -7.98 -1.32
CA ASP A 364 -29.86 -7.57 -2.73
C ASP A 364 -29.02 -6.29 -2.93
N ASP A 365 -29.02 -5.37 -1.96
CA ASP A 365 -28.36 -4.05 -2.09
C ASP A 365 -26.83 -4.12 -2.00
N LEU A 366 -26.30 -5.12 -1.28
CA LEU A 366 -24.86 -5.44 -1.25
C LEU A 366 -24.33 -6.04 -2.55
N ARG A 367 -25.17 -6.43 -3.52
CA ARG A 367 -24.68 -6.94 -4.81
C ARG A 367 -23.90 -5.87 -5.59
N ASN A 368 -24.21 -4.60 -5.35
CA ASN A 368 -23.64 -3.47 -6.07
C ASN A 368 -22.26 -3.01 -5.52
N LEU A 369 -21.81 -3.59 -4.39
CA LEU A 369 -20.56 -3.24 -3.70
C LEU A 369 -19.30 -3.84 -4.32
N ARG A 370 -19.38 -5.09 -4.79
CA ARG A 370 -18.19 -5.84 -5.24
C ARG A 370 -17.73 -5.50 -6.65
N GLY A 371 -18.36 -4.51 -7.26
CA GLY A 371 -18.25 -4.27 -8.68
C GLY A 371 -18.76 -5.46 -9.48
N GLU A 372 -19.13 -5.18 -10.71
CA GLU A 372 -19.07 -6.16 -11.78
C GLU A 372 -17.60 -6.58 -11.94
N SER A 373 -17.05 -7.39 -11.02
CA SER A 373 -15.89 -8.19 -11.34
C SER A 373 -16.39 -9.24 -12.33
N GLU A 374 -16.20 -8.94 -13.61
CA GLU A 374 -16.23 -9.84 -14.76
C GLU A 374 -16.74 -11.27 -14.46
N GLY A 375 -17.94 -11.57 -14.94
CA GLY A 375 -18.22 -12.88 -15.53
C GLY A 375 -18.84 -13.98 -14.67
N LEU A 376 -18.91 -13.89 -13.34
CA LEU A 376 -19.67 -14.89 -12.56
C LEU A 376 -20.62 -14.25 -11.55
N LYS A 377 -21.93 -14.34 -11.84
CA LYS A 377 -22.99 -14.23 -10.83
C LYS A 377 -22.68 -15.23 -9.71
N ARG A 378 -22.08 -14.77 -8.61
CA ARG A 378 -21.94 -15.58 -7.40
C ARG A 378 -23.36 -15.93 -6.94
N LEU A 379 -23.67 -17.23 -6.84
CA LEU A 379 -24.93 -17.65 -6.24
C LEU A 379 -24.99 -17.13 -4.81
N VAL A 380 -25.92 -16.20 -4.55
CA VAL A 380 -26.24 -15.78 -3.20
C VAL A 380 -26.99 -16.94 -2.57
N ARG A 381 -26.35 -17.62 -1.61
CA ARG A 381 -27.07 -18.53 -0.72
C ARG A 381 -28.08 -17.68 0.05
N GLN A 382 -29.37 -17.89 -0.18
CA GLN A 382 -30.39 -17.31 0.70
C GLN A 382 -30.11 -17.80 2.12
N SER A 383 -30.01 -16.87 3.07
CA SER A 383 -29.88 -17.24 4.47
C SER A 383 -31.16 -17.93 4.93
N HIS A 384 -31.05 -18.85 5.90
CA HIS A 384 -32.23 -19.44 6.53
C HIS A 384 -33.16 -18.36 7.09
N TYR A 385 -32.58 -17.25 7.59
CA TYR A 385 -33.36 -16.09 8.02
C TYR A 385 -34.24 -15.51 6.90
N ALA A 386 -33.68 -15.26 5.71
CA ALA A 386 -34.46 -14.75 4.59
C ALA A 386 -35.56 -15.73 4.16
N HIS A 387 -35.27 -17.03 4.22
CA HIS A 387 -36.24 -18.08 3.93
C HIS A 387 -37.41 -18.09 4.94
N TYR A 388 -37.14 -18.07 6.24
CA TYR A 388 -38.18 -18.07 7.28
C TYR A 388 -38.97 -16.76 7.32
N LYS A 389 -38.32 -15.63 7.04
CA LYS A 389 -39.00 -14.34 6.90
C LYS A 389 -39.97 -14.34 5.72
N ALA A 390 -39.59 -14.94 4.59
CA ALA A 390 -40.50 -15.08 3.45
C ALA A 390 -41.69 -16.02 3.74
N GLN A 391 -41.54 -16.95 4.68
CA GLN A 391 -42.61 -17.83 5.15
C GLN A 391 -43.53 -17.19 6.22
N GLY A 392 -43.24 -15.95 6.67
CA GLY A 392 -44.07 -15.26 7.66
C GLY A 392 -43.81 -15.67 9.12
N VAL A 393 -42.74 -16.43 9.38
CA VAL A 393 -42.31 -16.83 10.74
C VAL A 393 -41.83 -15.61 11.56
N ASP A 394 -41.60 -14.47 10.90
CA ASP A 394 -41.23 -13.21 11.55
C ASP A 394 -42.34 -12.67 12.48
N ALA A 395 -43.61 -13.01 12.21
CA ALA A 395 -44.73 -12.66 13.08
C ALA A 395 -44.62 -13.33 14.46
N LEU A 396 -44.22 -14.60 14.50
CA LEU A 396 -43.95 -15.34 15.74
C LEU A 396 -42.76 -14.71 16.49
N ALA A 397 -41.69 -14.33 15.76
CA ALA A 397 -40.53 -13.71 16.38
C ALA A 397 -40.85 -12.36 17.06
N LYS A 398 -41.81 -11.59 16.53
CA LYS A 398 -42.27 -10.33 17.14
C LYS A 398 -43.07 -10.53 18.43
N GLN A 399 -43.58 -11.74 18.67
CA GLN A 399 -44.33 -12.07 19.89
C GLN A 399 -43.40 -12.50 21.05
N LEU A 400 -42.09 -12.66 20.81
CA LEU A 400 -41.12 -13.14 21.81
C LEU A 400 -40.76 -12.10 22.90
N GLY A 401 -41.61 -11.12 23.15
CA GLY A 401 -41.53 -10.18 24.27
C GLY A 401 -40.38 -9.18 24.25
N LEU A 402 -39.31 -9.44 23.49
CA LEU A 402 -38.18 -8.53 23.34
C LEU A 402 -37.59 -8.68 21.93
N SER A 403 -37.31 -7.56 21.28
CA SER A 403 -36.58 -7.57 20.00
C SER A 403 -35.09 -7.82 20.21
N ALA A 404 -34.41 -8.36 19.18
CA ALA A 404 -32.96 -8.52 19.20
C ALA A 404 -32.21 -7.19 19.40
N TYR A 405 -32.79 -6.08 18.94
CA TYR A 405 -32.24 -4.74 19.15
C TYR A 405 -32.34 -4.31 20.62
N GLU A 406 -33.51 -4.45 21.24
CA GLU A 406 -33.71 -4.13 22.66
C GLU A 406 -32.85 -5.01 23.57
N LEU A 407 -32.62 -6.27 23.19
CA LEU A 407 -31.66 -7.14 23.87
C LEU A 407 -30.25 -6.56 23.80
N GLY A 408 -29.81 -6.11 22.62
CA GLY A 408 -28.50 -5.47 22.44
C GLY A 408 -28.34 -4.21 23.29
N GLU A 409 -29.38 -3.36 23.33
CA GLU A 409 -29.40 -2.16 24.17
C GLU A 409 -29.32 -2.49 25.68
N ASN A 410 -29.99 -3.56 26.10
CA ASN A 410 -29.90 -4.06 27.47
C ASN A 410 -28.50 -4.56 27.82
N LEU A 411 -27.81 -5.22 26.88
CA LEU A 411 -26.45 -5.70 27.08
C LEU A 411 -25.43 -4.56 27.11
N ASN A 412 -25.67 -3.50 26.33
CA ASN A 412 -24.81 -2.32 26.29
C ASN A 412 -25.05 -1.38 27.49
N SER A 413 -26.21 -1.49 28.14
CA SER A 413 -26.57 -0.69 29.31
C SER A 413 -26.13 -1.38 30.61
N VAL A 414 -25.78 -0.59 31.62
CA VAL A 414 -25.44 -1.11 32.97
C VAL A 414 -26.66 -1.71 33.69
N TYR A 415 -27.87 -1.35 33.24
CA TYR A 415 -29.13 -1.83 33.77
C TYR A 415 -30.07 -2.27 32.65
N LYS A 416 -31.08 -3.06 33.01
CA LYS A 416 -32.11 -3.52 32.08
C LYS A 416 -33.03 -2.36 31.68
N LYS A 417 -32.84 -1.84 30.46
CA LYS A 417 -33.59 -0.71 29.89
C LYS A 417 -34.97 -1.14 29.36
N TYR A 418 -35.05 -2.34 28.78
CA TYR A 418 -36.27 -2.91 28.20
C TYR A 418 -36.66 -4.19 28.93
N GLU A 419 -37.93 -4.28 29.34
CA GLU A 419 -38.48 -5.49 29.96
C GLU A 419 -39.14 -6.40 28.92
N PRO A 420 -38.85 -7.72 28.94
CA PRO A 420 -39.56 -8.69 28.13
C PRO A 420 -41.05 -8.67 28.47
N GLN A 421 -41.88 -8.60 27.44
CA GLN A 421 -43.33 -8.73 27.56
C GLN A 421 -43.73 -10.17 27.27
N ASP A 422 -44.04 -10.93 28.32
CA ASP A 422 -44.48 -12.32 28.13
C ASP A 422 -45.91 -12.35 27.56
N PRO A 423 -46.15 -13.07 26.45
CA PRO A 423 -47.50 -13.22 25.90
C PRO A 423 -48.37 -14.10 26.82
N ASP A 424 -49.69 -13.90 26.78
CA ASP A 424 -50.65 -14.67 27.58
C ASP A 424 -50.77 -16.15 27.15
N GLN A 425 -50.30 -16.48 25.95
CA GLN A 425 -50.39 -17.82 25.35
C GLN A 425 -49.07 -18.57 25.47
N ASP A 426 -49.16 -19.90 25.62
CA ASP A 426 -47.97 -20.75 25.67
C ASP A 426 -47.21 -20.73 24.33
N PRO A 427 -45.86 -20.86 24.34
CA PRO A 427 -45.06 -20.85 23.11
C PRO A 427 -45.46 -21.89 22.07
N GLU A 428 -45.97 -23.05 22.51
CA GLU A 428 -46.46 -24.11 21.61
C GLU A 428 -47.75 -23.71 20.89
N GLU A 429 -48.66 -23.01 21.59
CA GLU A 429 -49.92 -22.53 21.01
C GLU A 429 -49.67 -21.40 19.99
N LEU A 430 -48.75 -20.48 20.30
CA LEU A 430 -48.32 -19.44 19.38
C LEU A 430 -47.66 -20.02 18.14
N ALA A 431 -46.77 -21.01 18.30
CA ALA A 431 -46.13 -21.67 17.17
C ALA A 431 -47.13 -22.43 16.28
N ALA A 432 -48.12 -23.10 16.87
CA ALA A 432 -49.15 -23.83 16.14
C ALA A 432 -50.02 -22.93 15.24
N ALA A 433 -50.12 -21.63 15.52
CA ALA A 433 -50.82 -20.68 14.67
C ALA A 433 -50.06 -20.32 13.37
N HIS A 434 -48.77 -20.67 13.29
CA HIS A 434 -47.86 -20.32 12.20
C HIS A 434 -47.30 -21.53 11.43
N VAL A 435 -47.72 -22.75 11.78
CA VAL A 435 -47.43 -24.03 11.09
C VAL A 435 -48.67 -24.46 10.30
#